data_AF-A0A2S2PCL5-F1
#
_entry.id   AF-A0A2S2PCL5-F1
#
_cell.length_a   1.000
_cell.length_b   1.000
_cell.length_c   1.000
_cell.angle_alpha   90.00
_cell.angle_beta   90.00
_cell.angle_gamma   90.00
#
_symmetry.space_group_name_H-M   'P 1'
#
loop_
_entity.id
_entity.type
_entity.pdbx_description
1 polymer ?
#
loop_
_entity_poly.entity_id
_entity_poly.type
_entity_poly.pdbx_seq_one_letter_code
_entity_poly.pdbx_strand_id
1 'polypeptide(L)'
;MSIPLKELIERHAGGIIGGWDNLLAVIPGGSSTPLIPKHVCETAIMDFDGLVAAQTSLGTAALIVMNKQTDIVKAIARLIMFYKHESCGQCTPCREGINWMNKIMYRFVDGQAQSSEIDMLWEISKQIEGHTICALGDGAAWPVQGLIRHFRPELEHRMKKYQEQNEKQALSN
;
A
#
# COMPACT_ATOMS: atom_id res chain seq x y z
N MET A 1 23.20 -3.61 11.18
CA MET A 1 21.93 -4.12 10.62
C MET A 1 21.17 -4.81 11.75
N SER A 2 19.86 -5.00 11.63
CA SER A 2 19.00 -5.61 12.66
C SER A 2 18.65 -4.70 13.86
N ILE A 3 18.62 -3.39 13.66
CA ILE A 3 18.04 -2.47 14.66
C ILE A 3 16.51 -2.63 14.69
N PRO A 4 15.85 -2.63 15.86
CA PRO A 4 14.39 -2.61 15.92
C PRO A 4 13.83 -1.39 15.19
N LEU A 5 12.79 -1.57 14.37
CA LEU A 5 12.18 -0.50 13.58
C LEU A 5 11.74 0.68 14.47
N LYS A 6 11.12 0.38 15.61
CA LYS A 6 10.71 1.37 16.60
C LYS A 6 11.89 2.15 17.17
N GLU A 7 12.98 1.47 17.53
CA GLU A 7 14.18 2.14 18.04
C GLU A 7 14.76 3.07 16.99
N LEU A 8 14.84 2.63 15.73
CA LEU A 8 15.35 3.45 14.63
C LEU A 8 14.56 4.75 14.47
N ILE A 9 13.23 4.69 14.48
CA ILE A 9 12.37 5.85 14.32
C ILE A 9 12.46 6.79 15.53
N GLU A 10 12.33 6.26 16.75
CA GLU A 10 12.30 7.06 17.97
C GLU A 10 13.66 7.70 18.27
N ARG A 11 14.77 6.97 18.06
CA ARG A 11 16.11 7.41 18.42
C ARG A 11 16.75 8.29 17.35
N HIS A 12 16.59 7.94 16.07
CA HIS A 12 17.36 8.57 14.99
C HIS A 12 16.51 9.48 14.09
N ALA A 13 15.20 9.27 13.99
CA ALA A 13 14.31 10.10 13.17
C ALA A 13 13.51 11.14 13.98
N GLY A 14 13.64 11.16 15.31
CA GLY A 14 12.94 12.09 16.20
C GLY A 14 11.50 11.70 16.54
N GLY A 15 11.13 10.44 16.28
CA GLY A 15 9.81 9.89 16.60
C GLY A 15 8.72 10.23 15.56
N ILE A 16 7.52 9.71 15.83
CA ILE A 16 6.35 9.96 14.98
C ILE A 16 5.73 11.32 15.31
N ILE A 17 5.27 12.05 14.29
CA ILE A 17 4.48 13.29 14.49
C ILE A 17 3.20 12.93 15.27
N GLY A 18 3.08 13.43 16.50
CA GLY A 18 1.98 13.10 17.42
C GLY A 18 2.23 11.87 18.31
N GLY A 19 3.46 11.36 18.36
CA GLY A 19 3.88 10.22 19.17
C GLY A 19 3.61 8.85 18.52
N TRP A 20 4.23 7.80 19.05
CA TRP A 20 4.15 6.44 18.51
C TRP A 20 2.72 5.92 18.32
N ASP A 21 1.79 6.32 19.19
CA ASP A 21 0.38 5.93 19.10
C ASP A 21 -0.37 6.56 17.91
N ASN A 22 0.20 7.59 17.31
CA ASN A 22 -0.29 8.20 16.08
C ASN A 22 0.22 7.51 14.81
N LEU A 23 1.03 6.44 14.93
CA LEU A 23 1.46 5.65 13.78
C LEU A 23 0.29 4.89 13.15
N LEU A 24 0.18 4.95 11.83
CA LEU A 24 -0.77 4.16 11.04
C LEU A 24 -0.05 2.95 10.40
N ALA A 25 0.94 3.23 9.57
CA ALA A 25 1.71 2.23 8.84
C ALA A 25 3.10 2.75 8.45
N VAL A 26 4.00 1.82 8.13
CA VAL A 26 5.33 2.12 7.62
C VAL A 26 5.57 1.29 6.35
N ILE A 27 6.18 1.88 5.34
CA ILE A 27 6.82 1.15 4.24
C ILE A 27 8.31 1.07 4.58
N PRO A 28 8.85 -0.12 4.92
CA PRO A 28 10.17 -0.22 5.55
C PRO A 28 11.33 -0.12 4.55
N GLY A 29 11.10 -0.46 3.28
CA GLY A 29 12.18 -0.70 2.31
C GLY A 29 12.06 0.04 0.99
N GLY A 30 11.50 1.26 1.01
CA GLY A 30 11.17 2.01 -0.20
C GLY A 30 9.84 1.56 -0.81
N SER A 31 9.37 2.34 -1.79
CA SER A 31 8.01 2.22 -2.35
C SER A 31 7.65 0.86 -2.92
N SER A 32 8.63 0.01 -3.23
CA SER A 32 8.41 -1.33 -3.77
C SER A 32 7.97 -2.33 -2.71
N THR A 33 8.15 -2.02 -1.42
CA THR A 33 7.93 -2.99 -0.34
C THR A 33 6.51 -2.89 0.22
N PRO A 34 5.88 -4.01 0.63
CA PRO A 34 4.59 -3.97 1.29
C PRO A 34 4.62 -3.11 2.55
N LEU A 35 3.61 -2.29 2.75
CA LEU A 35 3.43 -1.57 4.01
C LEU A 35 3.15 -2.55 5.15
N ILE A 36 3.58 -2.20 6.36
CA ILE A 36 3.29 -2.90 7.60
C ILE A 36 2.55 -1.98 8.57
N PRO A 37 1.48 -2.46 9.24
CA PRO A 37 0.71 -1.67 10.19
C PRO A 37 1.46 -1.50 11.52
N LYS A 38 1.02 -0.55 12.35
CA LYS A 38 1.63 -0.26 13.68
C LYS A 38 1.96 -1.51 14.49
N HIS A 39 1.03 -2.46 14.61
CA HIS A 39 1.21 -3.65 15.45
C HIS A 39 2.35 -4.56 14.98
N VAL A 40 2.63 -4.60 13.67
CA VAL A 40 3.81 -5.32 13.12
C VAL A 40 5.08 -4.50 13.34
N CYS A 41 4.98 -3.17 13.24
CA CYS A 41 6.12 -2.27 13.43
C CYS A 41 6.72 -2.32 14.83
N GLU A 42 5.94 -2.74 15.84
CA GLU A 42 6.39 -2.82 17.24
C GLU A 42 7.47 -3.89 17.45
N THR A 43 7.43 -4.98 16.68
CA THR A 43 8.37 -6.11 16.79
C THR A 43 9.25 -6.29 15.55
N ALA A 44 9.06 -5.47 14.51
CA ALA A 44 9.83 -5.57 13.27
C ALA A 44 11.31 -5.23 13.48
N ILE A 45 12.17 -6.06 12.92
CA ILE A 45 13.63 -5.90 12.92
C ILE A 45 14.07 -5.43 11.52
N MET A 46 14.90 -4.39 11.46
CA MET A 46 15.40 -3.80 10.21
C MET A 46 16.59 -4.59 9.64
N ASP A 47 16.31 -5.81 9.19
CA ASP A 47 17.17 -6.64 8.36
C ASP A 47 16.33 -7.39 7.31
N PHE A 48 17.00 -8.17 6.45
CA PHE A 48 16.33 -8.87 5.36
C PHE A 48 15.36 -9.94 5.88
N ASP A 49 15.82 -10.81 6.77
CA ASP A 49 15.04 -11.96 7.24
C ASP A 49 13.86 -11.56 8.15
N GLY A 50 14.07 -10.59 9.03
CA GLY A 50 13.03 -10.08 9.93
C GLY A 50 11.88 -9.42 9.18
N LEU A 51 12.19 -8.67 8.11
CA LEU A 51 11.16 -8.05 7.27
C LEU A 51 10.45 -9.05 6.35
N VAL A 52 11.15 -10.07 5.86
CA VAL A 52 10.52 -11.19 5.13
C VAL A 52 9.54 -11.94 6.04
N ALA A 53 9.91 -12.21 7.30
CA ALA A 53 9.02 -12.83 8.28
C ALA A 53 7.76 -11.97 8.57
N ALA A 54 7.89 -10.63 8.47
CA ALA A 54 6.78 -9.69 8.55
C ALA A 54 5.98 -9.53 7.24
N GLN A 55 6.21 -10.39 6.24
CA GLN A 55 5.60 -10.35 4.91
C GLN A 55 5.84 -9.03 4.16
N THR A 56 7.00 -8.43 4.37
CA THR A 56 7.51 -7.26 3.63
C THR A 56 8.98 -7.51 3.24
N SER A 57 9.74 -6.47 2.90
CA SER A 57 11.14 -6.59 2.50
C SER A 57 11.93 -5.36 2.94
N LEU A 58 13.25 -5.52 3.12
CA LEU A 58 14.14 -4.42 3.46
C LEU A 58 14.36 -3.46 2.28
N GLY A 59 14.29 -3.94 1.04
CA GLY A 59 14.52 -3.13 -0.16
C GLY A 59 15.76 -2.23 -0.04
N THR A 60 15.56 -0.91 -0.22
CA THR A 60 16.64 0.09 -0.08
C THR A 60 16.83 0.61 1.35
N ALA A 61 16.08 0.07 2.31
CA ALA A 61 15.93 0.60 3.67
C ALA A 61 15.44 2.06 3.74
N ALA A 62 14.73 2.52 2.70
CA ALA A 62 14.09 3.83 2.68
C ALA A 62 12.74 3.77 3.42
N LEU A 63 12.75 4.20 4.68
CA LEU A 63 11.57 4.18 5.55
C LEU A 63 10.60 5.32 5.19
N ILE A 64 9.36 4.97 4.85
CA ILE A 64 8.26 5.92 4.66
C ILE A 64 7.27 5.72 5.79
N VAL A 65 7.20 6.71 6.69
CA VAL A 65 6.35 6.69 7.88
C VAL A 65 5.04 7.42 7.59
N MET A 66 3.90 6.78 7.88
CA MET A 66 2.57 7.36 7.72
C MET A 66 1.84 7.37 9.06
N ASN A 67 1.40 8.56 9.50
CA ASN A 67 0.56 8.72 10.70
C ASN A 67 -0.93 8.59 10.37
N LYS A 68 -1.80 8.63 11.39
CA LYS A 68 -3.26 8.43 11.24
C LYS A 68 -3.97 9.54 10.46
N GLN A 69 -3.32 10.68 10.25
CA GLN A 69 -3.86 11.78 9.43
C GLN A 69 -3.70 11.52 7.92
N THR A 70 -2.89 10.54 7.53
CA THR A 70 -2.65 10.18 6.14
C THR A 70 -3.80 9.35 5.58
N ASP A 71 -4.31 9.74 4.41
CA ASP A 71 -5.14 8.87 3.58
C ASP A 71 -4.25 7.80 2.93
N ILE A 72 -4.18 6.61 3.55
CA ILE A 72 -3.29 5.54 3.12
C ILE A 72 -3.67 5.00 1.74
N VAL A 73 -4.96 4.94 1.41
CA VAL A 73 -5.44 4.50 0.10
C VAL A 73 -4.95 5.46 -0.98
N LYS A 74 -5.05 6.77 -0.73
CA LYS A 74 -4.53 7.80 -1.63
C LYS A 74 -3.00 7.78 -1.75
N ALA A 75 -2.30 7.52 -0.65
CA ALA A 75 -0.84 7.40 -0.65
C ALA A 75 -0.39 6.22 -1.55
N ILE A 76 -0.99 5.04 -1.38
CA ILE A 76 -0.67 3.87 -2.21
C ILE A 76 -1.12 4.09 -3.66
N ALA A 77 -2.29 4.68 -3.92
CA ALA A 77 -2.71 5.03 -5.28
C ALA A 77 -1.69 5.95 -5.97
N ARG A 78 -1.09 6.90 -5.24
CA ARG A 78 -0.03 7.77 -5.75
C ARG A 78 1.25 7.01 -6.07
N LEU A 79 1.60 5.97 -5.30
CA LEU A 79 2.72 5.07 -5.61
C LEU A 79 2.44 4.27 -6.89
N ILE A 80 1.23 3.75 -7.07
CA ILE A 80 0.88 3.03 -8.30
C ILE A 80 0.87 3.95 -9.52
N MET A 81 0.47 5.20 -9.36
CA MET A 81 0.63 6.23 -10.39
C MET A 81 2.10 6.45 -10.75
N PHE A 82 3.00 6.44 -9.76
CA PHE A 82 4.44 6.51 -10.00
C PHE A 82 4.93 5.29 -10.79
N TYR A 83 4.57 4.06 -10.40
CA TYR A 83 4.95 2.85 -11.13
C TYR A 83 4.40 2.81 -12.55
N LYS A 84 3.19 3.35 -12.77
CA LYS A 84 2.63 3.50 -14.12
C LYS A 84 3.48 4.44 -14.96
N HIS A 85 3.90 5.58 -14.40
CA HIS A 85 4.67 6.59 -15.10
C HIS A 85 6.09 6.12 -15.43
N GLU A 86 6.73 5.41 -14.49
CA GLU A 86 8.11 4.92 -14.59
C GLU A 86 8.22 3.51 -15.21
N SER A 87 7.10 2.92 -15.66
CA SER A 87 7.16 1.66 -16.40
C SER A 87 7.67 1.90 -17.82
N CYS A 88 8.73 1.20 -18.21
CA CYS A 88 9.26 1.26 -19.58
C CYS A 88 8.31 0.66 -20.64
N GLY A 89 7.26 -0.04 -20.21
CA GLY A 89 6.25 -0.61 -21.10
C GLY A 89 6.69 -1.82 -21.92
N GLN A 90 7.81 -2.48 -21.60
CA GLN A 90 8.32 -3.59 -22.42
C GLN A 90 7.46 -4.87 -22.32
N CYS A 91 7.21 -5.38 -21.10
CA CYS A 91 6.42 -6.60 -20.88
C CYS A 91 4.94 -6.28 -20.62
N THR A 92 4.04 -7.07 -21.23
CA THR A 92 2.59 -6.83 -21.19
C THR A 92 2.00 -6.85 -19.77
N PRO A 93 2.34 -7.80 -18.87
CA PRO A 93 1.77 -7.80 -17.52
C PRO A 93 2.09 -6.52 -16.75
N CYS A 94 3.31 -5.97 -16.91
CA CYS A 94 3.69 -4.69 -16.31
C CYS A 94 2.98 -3.51 -16.99
N ARG A 95 3.08 -3.40 -18.32
CA ARG A 95 2.56 -2.25 -19.10
C ARG A 95 1.05 -2.06 -18.91
N GLU A 96 0.29 -3.14 -19.07
CA GLU A 96 -1.17 -3.09 -19.00
C GLU A 96 -1.67 -3.25 -17.56
N GLY A 97 -1.08 -4.18 -16.80
CA GLY A 97 -1.50 -4.49 -15.44
C GLY A 97 -1.34 -3.31 -14.49
N ILE A 98 -0.21 -2.60 -14.52
CA ILE A 98 -0.01 -1.42 -13.65
C ILE A 98 -0.97 -0.29 -14.04
N ASN A 99 -1.22 -0.08 -15.33
CA ASN A 99 -2.19 0.91 -15.78
C ASN A 99 -3.62 0.57 -15.31
N TRP A 100 -3.99 -0.71 -15.33
CA TRP A 100 -5.28 -1.17 -14.83
C TRP A 100 -5.39 -1.06 -13.31
N MET A 101 -4.37 -1.50 -12.56
CA MET A 101 -4.29 -1.32 -11.10
C MET A 101 -4.44 0.16 -10.73
N ASN A 102 -3.77 1.06 -11.45
CA ASN A 102 -3.88 2.50 -11.21
C ASN A 102 -5.33 2.99 -11.34
N LYS A 103 -6.05 2.58 -12.39
CA LYS A 103 -7.46 2.96 -12.57
C LYS A 103 -8.34 2.47 -11.42
N ILE A 104 -8.18 1.22 -11.00
CA ILE A 104 -8.93 0.66 -9.87
C ILE A 104 -8.57 1.38 -8.56
N MET A 105 -7.29 1.63 -8.32
CA MET A 105 -6.82 2.35 -7.12
C MET A 105 -7.43 3.75 -7.00
N TYR A 106 -7.55 4.51 -8.10
CA TYR A 106 -8.23 5.80 -8.05
C TYR A 106 -9.74 5.67 -7.79
N ARG A 107 -10.41 4.64 -8.31
CA ARG A 107 -11.79 4.33 -7.91
C ARG A 107 -11.90 3.98 -6.43
N PHE A 108 -10.89 3.32 -5.85
CA PHE A 108 -10.84 3.04 -4.41
C PHE A 108 -10.65 4.32 -3.58
N VAL A 109 -9.85 5.27 -4.08
CA VAL A 109 -9.69 6.60 -3.45
C VAL A 109 -11.03 7.32 -3.41
N ASP A 110 -11.78 7.31 -4.51
CA ASP A 110 -13.08 7.98 -4.59
C ASP A 110 -14.21 7.20 -3.90
N GLY A 111 -13.98 5.92 -3.56
CA GLY A 111 -14.99 5.01 -2.99
C GLY A 111 -15.97 4.44 -4.03
N GLN A 112 -15.74 4.67 -5.32
CA GLN A 112 -16.60 4.30 -6.46
C GLN A 112 -16.48 2.82 -6.90
N ALA A 113 -15.92 1.97 -6.05
CA ALA A 113 -15.71 0.57 -6.33
C ALA A 113 -16.62 -0.33 -5.50
N GLN A 114 -16.75 -1.58 -5.94
CA GLN A 114 -17.45 -2.63 -5.21
C GLN A 114 -16.46 -3.45 -4.39
N SER A 115 -16.91 -4.06 -3.29
CA SER A 115 -16.05 -4.90 -2.44
C SER A 115 -15.42 -6.08 -3.20
N SER A 116 -16.10 -6.61 -4.21
CA SER A 116 -15.56 -7.66 -5.09
C SER A 116 -14.36 -7.20 -5.93
N GLU A 117 -14.21 -5.90 -6.17
CA GLU A 117 -13.06 -5.35 -6.89
C GLU A 117 -11.78 -5.40 -6.05
N ILE A 118 -11.87 -5.51 -4.72
CA ILE A 118 -10.72 -5.70 -3.84
C ILE A 118 -10.04 -7.03 -4.16
N ASP A 119 -10.83 -8.10 -4.27
CA ASP A 119 -10.34 -9.44 -4.61
C ASP A 119 -9.86 -9.50 -6.06
N MET A 120 -10.56 -8.84 -6.98
CA MET A 120 -10.09 -8.69 -8.36
C MET A 120 -8.73 -7.99 -8.43
N LEU A 121 -8.53 -6.91 -7.67
CA LEU A 121 -7.26 -6.18 -7.64
C LEU A 121 -6.13 -7.04 -7.05
N TRP A 122 -6.44 -7.88 -6.05
CA TRP A 122 -5.51 -8.87 -5.53
C TRP A 122 -5.09 -9.86 -6.61
N GLU A 123 -6.04 -10.44 -7.37
CA GLU A 123 -5.75 -11.36 -8.47
C GLU A 123 -4.90 -10.71 -9.57
N ILE A 124 -5.23 -9.48 -9.98
CA ILE A 124 -4.44 -8.71 -10.94
C ILE A 124 -3.01 -8.54 -10.43
N SER A 125 -2.83 -8.20 -9.16
CA SER A 125 -1.48 -8.02 -8.59
C SER A 125 -0.67 -9.32 -8.66
N LYS A 126 -1.30 -10.49 -8.50
CA LYS A 126 -0.66 -11.81 -8.60
C LYS A 126 -0.38 -12.25 -10.03
N GLN A 127 -1.14 -11.75 -11.00
CA GLN A 127 -0.86 -11.94 -12.44
C GLN A 127 0.28 -11.05 -12.95
N ILE A 128 0.59 -9.96 -12.25
CA ILE A 128 1.74 -9.10 -12.56
C ILE A 128 2.99 -9.68 -11.89
N GLU A 129 2.91 -9.97 -10.59
CA GLU A 129 4.00 -10.54 -9.81
C GLU A 129 4.50 -11.85 -10.44
N GLY A 130 5.81 -11.94 -10.63
CA GLY A 130 6.47 -13.12 -11.22
C GLY A 130 6.24 -13.34 -12.72
N HIS A 131 5.44 -12.51 -13.39
CA HIS A 131 5.16 -12.62 -14.84
C HIS A 131 5.76 -11.45 -15.65
N THR A 132 6.61 -10.64 -15.04
CA THR A 132 7.30 -9.51 -15.67
C THR A 132 8.77 -9.80 -15.90
N ILE A 133 9.40 -9.06 -16.83
CA ILE A 133 10.83 -9.24 -17.16
C ILE A 133 11.74 -8.77 -16.02
N CYS A 134 11.38 -7.68 -15.33
CA CYS A 134 12.13 -7.13 -14.21
C CYS A 134 11.23 -6.97 -12.97
N ALA A 135 11.85 -6.68 -11.82
CA ALA A 135 11.19 -6.55 -10.53
C ALA A 135 10.36 -5.26 -10.35
N LEU A 136 10.25 -4.40 -11.39
CA LEU A 136 9.34 -3.26 -11.33
C LEU A 136 7.88 -3.73 -11.21
N GLY A 137 7.53 -4.84 -11.87
CA GLY A 137 6.20 -5.46 -11.75
C GLY A 137 5.88 -5.86 -10.31
N ASP A 138 6.81 -6.57 -9.67
CA ASP A 138 6.68 -6.98 -8.27
C ASP A 138 6.58 -5.75 -7.35
N GLY A 139 7.46 -4.76 -7.56
CA GLY A 139 7.44 -3.50 -6.80
C GLY A 139 6.17 -2.67 -6.98
N ALA A 140 5.46 -2.81 -8.10
CA ALA A 140 4.16 -2.19 -8.30
C ALA A 140 3.00 -3.01 -7.68
N ALA A 141 3.10 -4.34 -7.66
CA ALA A 141 2.08 -5.22 -7.10
C ALA A 141 2.10 -5.22 -5.56
N TRP A 142 3.28 -5.26 -4.95
CA TRP A 142 3.46 -5.43 -3.50
C TRP A 142 2.85 -4.31 -2.63
N PRO A 143 2.88 -3.02 -2.99
CA PRO A 143 2.21 -1.98 -2.21
C PRO A 143 0.70 -2.16 -2.18
N VAL A 144 0.10 -2.59 -3.29
CA VAL A 144 -1.33 -2.90 -3.38
C VAL A 144 -1.67 -4.12 -2.54
N GLN A 145 -0.86 -5.19 -2.63
CA GLN A 145 -1.04 -6.39 -1.82
C GLN A 145 -0.95 -6.07 -0.32
N GLY A 146 0.04 -5.28 0.11
CA GLY A 146 0.17 -4.82 1.49
C GLY A 146 -1.03 -4.00 1.97
N LEU A 147 -1.52 -3.09 1.12
CA LEU A 147 -2.73 -2.32 1.41
C LEU A 147 -3.95 -3.21 1.59
N ILE A 148 -4.23 -4.12 0.65
CA ILE A 148 -5.37 -5.04 0.75
C ILE A 148 -5.26 -5.91 1.99
N ARG A 149 -4.08 -6.48 2.26
CA ARG A 149 -3.87 -7.39 3.39
C ARG A 149 -4.11 -6.74 4.75
N HIS A 150 -3.70 -5.48 4.93
CA HIS A 150 -3.73 -4.82 6.24
C HIS A 150 -4.86 -3.80 6.39
N PHE A 151 -5.36 -3.24 5.29
CA PHE A 151 -6.32 -2.12 5.26
C PHE A 151 -7.57 -2.42 4.43
N ARG A 152 -7.89 -3.70 4.16
CA ARG A 152 -9.19 -4.09 3.58
C ARG A 152 -10.40 -3.48 4.32
N PRO A 153 -10.46 -3.47 5.66
CA PRO A 153 -11.58 -2.83 6.36
C PRO A 153 -11.72 -1.33 6.06
N GLU A 154 -10.60 -0.62 5.83
CA GLU A 154 -10.63 0.80 5.45
C GLU A 154 -11.16 1.00 4.03
N LEU A 155 -10.77 0.11 3.09
CA LEU A 155 -11.29 0.11 1.72
C LEU A 155 -12.80 -0.13 1.72
N GLU A 156 -13.27 -1.16 2.42
CA GLU A 156 -14.70 -1.50 2.52
C GLU A 156 -15.50 -0.38 3.20
N HIS A 157 -14.95 0.22 4.26
CA HIS A 157 -15.58 1.36 4.94
C HIS A 157 -15.76 2.55 4.01
N ARG A 158 -14.73 2.88 3.21
CA ARG A 158 -14.78 3.98 2.24
C ARG A 158 -15.82 3.74 1.15
N MET A 159 -15.91 2.51 0.62
CA MET A 159 -16.94 2.12 -0.36
C MET A 159 -18.36 2.22 0.22
N LYS A 160 -18.56 1.72 1.45
CA LYS A 160 -19.86 1.79 2.14
C LYS A 160 -20.31 3.25 2.33
N LYS A 161 -19.40 4.12 2.78
CA LYS A 161 -19.68 5.54 2.97
C LYS A 161 -20.09 6.23 1.66
N TYR A 162 -19.45 5.87 0.54
CA TYR A 162 -19.82 6.39 -0.78
C TYR A 162 -21.22 5.95 -1.21
N GLN A 163 -21.57 4.67 -0.99
CA GLN A 163 -22.91 4.15 -1.27
C GLN A 163 -24.00 4.86 -0.44
N GLU A 164 -23.80 5.01 0.87
CA GLU A 164 -24.73 5.71 1.76
C GLU A 164 -24.95 7.18 1.36
N GLN A 165 -23.92 7.85 0.84
CA GLN A 165 -24.03 9.23 0.35
C GLN A 165 -24.84 9.31 -0.94
N ASN A 166 -24.60 8.39 -1.88
CA ASN A 166 -25.34 8.35 -3.14
C ASN A 166 -26.83 8.00 -2.94
N GLU A 167 -27.14 7.06 -2.04
CA GLU A 167 -28.53 6.73 -1.69
C GLU A 167 -29.27 7.94 -1.12
N LYS A 168 -28.63 8.68 -0.20
CA LYS A 168 -29.20 9.93 0.35
C LYS A 168 -29.44 10.98 -0.71
N GLN A 169 -28.52 11.12 -1.67
CA GLN A 169 -28.67 12.07 -2.77
C GLN A 169 -29.79 11.66 -3.73
N ALA A 170 -29.96 10.36 -3.99
CA ALA A 170 -31.04 9.84 -4.82
C ALA A 170 -32.42 10.01 -4.17
N LEU A 171 -32.51 9.95 -2.84
CA LEU A 171 -33.76 10.17 -2.08
C LEU A 171 -34.13 11.66 -1.90
N SER A 172 -33.20 12.58 -2.16
CA SER A 172 -33.39 14.02 -2.01
C SER A 172 -33.73 14.75 -3.31
N ASN A 173 -33.74 14.03 -4.44
CA ASN A 173 -34.11 14.51 -5.78
C ASN A 173 -35.44 13.89 -6.22
#